data_AF-A0AAV4Q1Z8-F1
#
_entry.id   AF-A0AAV4Q1Z8-F1
#
_cell.length_a   1.000
_cell.length_b   1.000
_cell.length_c   1.000
_cell.angle_alpha   90.00
_cell.angle_beta   90.00
_cell.angle_gamma   90.00
#
_symmetry.space_group_name_H-M   'P 1'
#
loop_
_entity.id
_entity.type
_entity.pdbx_description
1 polymer ?
#
loop_
_entity_poly.entity_id
_entity_poly.type
_entity_poly.pdbx_seq_one_letter_code
_entity_poly.pdbx_strand_id
1 'polypeptide(L)'
;MNFISLITFTFALTFSACDEISLGNSKINFEKLYKAGVEAYLENRWRDCVQLIEKSIDDYIYYNTIIIQCRKICQENEIKYFSNETDLPSNLWHLQVLVTERALCLMKCQNLYFPNRPRTSKEVDEQFEKKVPYNYLQLCHFKVEELEKAASCAYTFLIHNPGHEVMQTNLQYYMAIPDIKVDKVRYLEPKDYQVLSIPSLIIVHHNRLACMGTNVVYQHES
;
A
#
# COMPACT_ATOMS: atom_id res chain seq x y z
N MET A 1 -56.80 41.69 3.07
CA MET A 1 -56.36 40.28 3.10
C MET A 1 -55.39 40.09 1.95
N ASN A 2 -54.13 39.76 2.26
CA ASN A 2 -53.17 38.95 1.48
C ASN A 2 -51.76 39.18 2.03
N PHE A 3 -51.33 38.31 2.95
CA PHE A 3 -49.94 38.19 3.38
C PHE A 3 -49.25 37.20 2.43
N ILE A 4 -48.26 37.66 1.65
CA ILE A 4 -47.37 36.78 0.88
C ILE A 4 -46.04 36.73 1.63
N SER A 5 -45.77 35.59 2.25
CA SER A 5 -44.52 35.27 2.94
C SER A 5 -43.44 34.94 1.91
N LEU A 6 -42.35 35.69 1.90
CA LEU A 6 -41.17 35.40 1.07
C LEU A 6 -40.16 34.61 1.91
N ILE A 7 -40.21 33.29 1.82
CA ILE A 7 -39.20 32.41 2.44
C ILE A 7 -37.98 32.41 1.52
N THR A 8 -36.90 33.04 1.95
CA THR A 8 -35.60 32.95 1.28
C THR A 8 -34.84 31.75 1.83
N PHE A 9 -34.71 30.71 1.01
CA PHE A 9 -33.95 29.52 1.35
C PHE A 9 -32.46 29.78 1.04
N THR A 10 -31.69 30.22 2.03
CA THR A 10 -30.24 30.33 1.90
C THR A 10 -29.65 28.92 1.96
N PHE A 11 -29.33 28.37 0.79
CA PHE A 11 -28.61 27.11 0.66
C PHE A 11 -27.16 27.34 1.12
N ALA A 12 -26.88 27.05 2.38
CA ALA A 12 -25.52 27.04 2.90
C ALA A 12 -24.78 25.86 2.26
N LEU A 13 -23.98 26.15 1.23
CA LEU A 13 -22.98 25.22 0.72
C LEU A 13 -21.98 24.95 1.85
N THR A 14 -22.12 23.81 2.50
CA THR A 14 -21.09 23.28 3.39
C THR A 14 -19.89 22.93 2.53
N PHE A 15 -18.90 23.84 2.52
CA PHE A 15 -17.58 23.57 1.98
C PHE A 15 -16.97 22.43 2.80
N SER A 16 -16.99 21.22 2.25
CA SER A 16 -16.13 20.15 2.74
C SER A 16 -14.71 20.54 2.37
N ALA A 17 -13.93 20.95 3.37
CA ALA A 17 -12.51 21.18 3.21
C ALA A 17 -11.84 19.82 2.92
N CYS A 18 -11.56 19.55 1.65
CA CYS A 18 -10.53 18.57 1.31
C CYS A 18 -9.19 19.21 1.64
N ASP A 19 -8.66 18.91 2.83
CA ASP A 19 -7.25 19.17 3.11
C ASP A 19 -6.40 18.36 2.11
N GLU A 20 -5.70 19.06 1.22
CA GLU A 20 -4.63 18.49 0.41
C GLU A 20 -3.50 18.02 1.36
N ILE A 21 -3.51 16.74 1.69
CA ILE A 21 -2.43 16.11 2.45
C ILE A 21 -1.21 16.02 1.53
N SER A 22 -0.27 16.94 1.69
CA SER A 22 1.05 16.88 1.07
C SER A 22 1.79 15.62 1.55
N LEU A 23 2.02 14.69 0.63
CA LEU A 23 2.73 13.43 0.83
C LEU A 23 4.23 13.73 1.13
N GLY A 24 4.55 14.04 2.39
CA GLY A 24 5.92 14.34 2.81
C GLY A 24 6.07 15.29 4.00
N ASN A 25 5.05 16.08 4.34
CA ASN A 25 5.08 16.97 5.50
C ASN A 25 4.05 16.58 6.59
N SER A 26 3.52 15.37 6.50
CA SER A 26 2.38 14.95 7.31
C SER A 26 2.81 14.48 8.70
N LYS A 27 2.19 15.04 9.74
CA LYS A 27 2.24 14.49 11.13
C LYS A 27 1.61 13.09 11.24
N ILE A 28 1.12 12.55 10.12
CA ILE A 28 0.41 11.28 9.99
C ILE A 28 1.24 10.38 9.08
N ASN A 29 1.48 9.14 9.52
CA ASN A 29 2.19 8.10 8.76
C ASN A 29 1.18 7.05 8.24
N PHE A 30 1.65 6.16 7.36
CA PHE A 30 0.85 5.11 6.77
C PHE A 30 0.18 4.21 7.81
N GLU A 31 0.80 3.98 8.97
CA GLU A 31 0.18 3.21 10.05
C GLU A 31 -1.13 3.86 10.54
N LYS A 32 -1.13 5.18 10.79
CA LYS A 32 -2.34 5.89 11.22
C LYS A 32 -3.41 5.90 10.13
N LEU A 33 -3.02 6.13 8.88
CA LEU A 33 -3.93 6.11 7.73
C LEU A 33 -4.56 4.72 7.55
N TYR A 34 -3.74 3.68 7.64
CA TYR A 34 -4.18 2.29 7.53
C TYR A 34 -5.16 1.91 8.63
N LYS A 35 -4.86 2.25 9.89
CA LYS A 35 -5.78 2.01 11.01
C LYS A 35 -7.13 2.69 10.80
N ALA A 36 -7.13 3.96 10.38
CA ALA A 36 -8.37 4.68 10.06
C ALA A 36 -9.12 4.06 8.86
N GLY A 37 -8.39 3.58 7.85
CA GLY A 37 -8.97 2.88 6.70
C GLY A 37 -9.61 1.53 7.08
N VAL A 38 -8.98 0.77 7.97
CA VAL A 38 -9.55 -0.47 8.52
C VAL A 38 -10.78 -0.18 9.39
N GLU A 39 -10.77 0.90 10.17
CA GLU A 39 -11.95 1.35 10.92
C GLU A 39 -13.10 1.71 9.98
N ALA A 40 -12.83 2.48 8.92
CA ALA A 40 -13.82 2.79 7.89
C ALA A 40 -14.37 1.53 7.19
N TYR A 41 -13.54 0.51 6.96
CA TYR A 41 -13.96 -0.80 6.48
C TYR A 41 -14.95 -1.47 7.45
N LEU A 42 -14.63 -1.51 8.75
CA LEU A 42 -15.47 -2.13 9.77
C LEU A 42 -16.82 -1.41 9.93
N GLU A 43 -16.83 -0.09 9.71
CA GLU A 43 -18.02 0.75 9.79
C GLU A 43 -18.78 0.86 8.46
N ASN A 44 -18.43 0.05 7.45
CA ASN A 44 -19.02 0.03 6.11
C ASN A 44 -18.96 1.38 5.35
N ARG A 45 -18.03 2.27 5.72
CA ARG A 45 -17.75 3.52 4.99
C ARG A 45 -16.82 3.23 3.83
N TRP A 46 -17.36 2.64 2.77
CA TRP A 46 -16.57 2.09 1.66
C TRP A 46 -15.71 3.14 0.94
N ARG A 47 -16.24 4.34 0.70
CA ARG A 47 -15.49 5.42 0.04
C ARG A 47 -14.31 5.92 0.88
N ASP A 48 -14.53 6.08 2.18
CA ASP A 48 -13.47 6.47 3.12
C ASP A 48 -12.42 5.36 3.24
N CYS A 49 -12.85 4.10 3.29
CA CYS A 49 -11.94 2.95 3.28
C CYS A 49 -11.02 3.00 2.05
N VAL A 50 -11.58 3.15 0.85
CA VAL A 50 -10.77 3.26 -0.39
C VAL A 50 -9.75 4.38 -0.25
N GLN A 51 -10.19 5.60 0.07
CA GLN A 51 -9.31 6.76 0.15
C GLN A 51 -8.21 6.62 1.20
N LEU A 52 -8.54 6.13 2.39
CA LEU A 52 -7.60 6.02 3.50
C LEU A 52 -6.58 4.90 3.28
N ILE A 53 -7.03 3.75 2.77
CA ILE A 53 -6.12 2.63 2.50
C ILE A 53 -5.23 2.93 1.29
N GLU A 54 -5.75 3.50 0.20
CA GLU A 54 -4.91 3.94 -0.93
C GLU A 54 -3.83 4.93 -0.47
N LYS A 55 -4.22 5.97 0.29
CA LYS A 55 -3.25 6.94 0.85
C LYS A 55 -2.22 6.28 1.77
N SER A 56 -2.61 5.26 2.53
CA SER A 56 -1.68 4.52 3.40
C SER A 56 -0.64 3.75 2.58
N ILE A 57 -1.05 3.16 1.46
CA ILE A 57 -0.17 2.43 0.54
C ILE A 57 0.80 3.41 -0.13
N ASP A 58 0.30 4.54 -0.64
CA ASP A 58 1.13 5.56 -1.27
C ASP A 58 2.20 6.12 -0.31
N ASP A 59 1.82 6.44 0.93
CA ASP A 59 2.76 6.93 1.95
C ASP A 59 3.81 5.86 2.34
N TYR A 60 3.43 4.58 2.36
CA TYR A 60 4.37 3.48 2.60
C TYR A 60 5.37 3.30 1.45
N ILE A 61 4.90 3.32 0.20
CA ILE A 61 5.76 3.22 -0.99
C ILE A 61 6.73 4.41 -1.03
N TYR A 62 6.23 5.62 -0.78
CA TYR A 62 7.06 6.81 -0.71
C TYR A 62 8.11 6.70 0.41
N TYR A 63 7.70 6.31 1.61
CA TYR A 63 8.60 6.08 2.73
C TYR A 63 9.74 5.13 2.39
N ASN A 64 9.41 3.94 1.87
CA ASN A 64 10.39 2.92 1.54
C ASN A 64 11.35 3.37 0.44
N THR A 65 10.84 4.09 -0.56
CA THR A 65 11.66 4.65 -1.64
C THR A 65 12.74 5.57 -1.08
N ILE A 66 12.35 6.49 -0.18
CA ILE A 66 13.29 7.40 0.47
C ILE A 66 14.28 6.64 1.38
N ILE A 67 13.82 5.62 2.12
CA ILE A 67 14.71 4.83 2.98
C ILE A 67 15.78 4.10 2.14
N ILE A 68 15.41 3.53 1.01
CA ILE A 68 16.34 2.89 0.06
C ILE A 68 17.32 3.91 -0.50
N GLN A 69 16.82 5.09 -0.91
CA GLN A 69 17.66 6.17 -1.42
C GLN A 69 18.67 6.66 -0.38
N CYS A 70 18.24 6.86 0.87
CA CYS A 70 19.14 7.25 1.96
C CYS A 70 20.22 6.19 2.20
N ARG A 71 19.88 4.89 2.16
CA ARG A 71 20.86 3.81 2.29
C ARG A 71 21.90 3.86 1.17
N LYS A 72 21.48 4.07 -0.07
CA LYS A 72 22.37 4.19 -1.23
C LYS A 72 23.33 5.38 -1.09
N ILE A 73 22.80 6.57 -0.78
CA ILE A 73 23.61 7.79 -0.61
C ILE A 73 24.64 7.60 0.51
N CYS A 74 24.24 7.07 1.66
CA CYS A 74 25.16 6.87 2.78
C CYS A 74 26.22 5.82 2.47
N GLN A 75 25.88 4.76 1.73
CA GLN A 75 26.85 3.76 1.27
C GLN A 75 27.86 4.33 0.26
N GLU A 76 27.43 5.21 -0.64
CA GLU A 76 28.34 5.88 -1.58
C GLU A 76 29.29 6.86 -0.88
N ASN A 77 28.81 7.57 0.15
CA ASN A 77 29.64 8.44 0.97
C ASN A 77 30.65 7.66 1.81
N GLU A 78 30.23 6.50 2.33
CA GLU A 78 31.09 5.54 3.03
C GLU A 78 32.28 5.13 2.14
N ILE A 79 32.02 4.65 0.91
CA ILE A 79 33.08 4.22 -0.03
C ILE A 79 34.08 5.35 -0.33
N LYS A 80 33.60 6.59 -0.51
CA LYS A 80 34.46 7.75 -0.77
C LYS A 80 35.37 8.10 0.40
N TYR A 81 34.91 7.89 1.63
CA TYR A 81 35.73 8.11 2.82
C TYR A 81 36.90 7.12 2.85
N PHE A 82 36.61 5.83 2.62
CA PHE A 82 37.62 4.76 2.60
C PHE A 82 38.60 4.81 1.43
N SER A 83 38.18 5.27 0.25
CA SER A 83 39.10 5.40 -0.89
C SER A 83 40.19 6.45 -0.64
N ASN A 84 39.99 7.34 0.33
CA ASN A 84 40.88 8.46 0.62
C ASN A 84 41.78 8.21 1.84
N GLU A 85 41.51 7.18 2.65
CA GLU A 85 42.33 6.77 3.80
C GLU A 85 43.01 5.42 3.50
N THR A 86 44.18 5.45 2.85
CA THR A 86 44.87 4.24 2.39
C THR A 86 45.52 3.39 3.48
N ASP A 87 45.58 3.81 4.75
CA ASP A 87 46.50 3.19 5.72
C ASP A 87 45.99 3.09 7.17
N LEU A 88 44.68 2.98 7.43
CA LEU A 88 44.20 2.80 8.80
C LEU A 88 44.04 1.31 9.17
N PRO A 89 44.71 0.80 10.23
CA PRO A 89 44.51 -0.57 10.69
C PRO A 89 43.03 -0.81 11.01
N SER A 90 42.46 -1.89 10.47
CA SER A 90 41.08 -2.30 10.72
C SER A 90 40.91 -2.81 12.16
N ASN A 91 41.01 -1.90 13.14
CA ASN A 91 40.80 -2.17 14.55
C ASN A 91 39.34 -1.90 14.96
N LEU A 92 38.97 -2.30 16.18
CA LEU A 92 37.60 -2.15 16.69
C LEU A 92 37.12 -0.69 16.70
N TRP A 93 38.03 0.26 16.95
CA TRP A 93 37.75 1.69 16.93
C TRP A 93 37.32 2.16 15.52
N HIS A 94 38.04 1.74 14.49
CA HIS A 94 37.72 2.05 13.10
C HIS A 94 36.32 1.55 12.71
N LEU A 95 35.98 0.31 13.09
CA LEU A 95 34.64 -0.24 12.88
C LEU A 95 33.56 0.58 13.62
N GLN A 96 33.86 1.04 14.84
CA GLN A 96 32.93 1.83 15.63
C GLN A 96 32.67 3.21 15.03
N VAL A 97 33.71 3.90 14.54
CA VAL A 97 33.58 5.18 13.82
C VAL A 97 32.70 4.99 12.59
N LEU A 98 33.00 3.96 11.79
CA LEU A 98 32.23 3.65 10.59
C LEU A 98 30.73 3.45 10.87
N VAL A 99 30.40 2.60 11.82
CA VAL A 99 29.00 2.32 12.19
C VAL A 99 28.30 3.59 12.68
N THR A 100 29.01 4.44 13.43
CA THR A 100 28.47 5.69 13.97
C THR A 100 28.22 6.71 12.87
N GLU A 101 29.16 6.89 11.94
CA GLU A 101 29.01 7.83 10.81
C GLU A 101 27.89 7.41 9.87
N ARG A 102 27.81 6.11 9.56
CA ARG A 102 26.72 5.55 8.75
C ARG A 102 25.37 5.77 9.43
N ALA A 103 25.27 5.51 10.74
CA ALA A 103 24.05 5.76 11.50
C ALA A 103 23.67 7.25 11.47
N LEU A 104 24.64 8.15 11.66
CA LEU A 104 24.42 9.60 11.62
C LEU A 104 23.94 10.06 10.23
N CYS A 105 24.54 9.54 9.16
CA CYS A 105 24.13 9.83 7.79
C CYS A 105 22.68 9.41 7.55
N LEU A 106 22.32 8.18 7.94
CA LEU A 106 20.95 7.65 7.79
C LEU A 106 19.94 8.49 8.57
N MET A 107 20.25 8.84 9.82
CA MET A 107 19.38 9.69 10.64
C MET A 107 19.18 11.07 10.01
N LYS A 108 20.26 11.73 9.58
CA LYS A 108 20.18 13.04 8.92
C LYS A 108 19.37 12.96 7.64
N CYS A 109 19.64 11.98 6.79
CA CYS A 109 18.93 11.80 5.52
C CYS A 109 17.44 11.58 5.74
N GLN A 110 17.04 10.66 6.63
CA GLN A 110 15.63 10.41 6.94
C GLN A 110 14.95 11.66 7.50
N ASN A 111 15.61 12.40 8.38
CA ASN A 111 15.06 13.62 8.98
C ASN A 111 14.88 14.77 7.98
N LEU A 112 15.64 14.79 6.88
CA LEU A 112 15.43 15.76 5.79
C LEU A 112 14.08 15.57 5.10
N TYR A 113 13.67 14.32 4.88
CA TYR A 113 12.42 14.00 4.18
C TYR A 113 11.23 13.84 5.12
N PHE A 114 11.47 13.42 6.37
CA PHE A 114 10.41 13.08 7.32
C PHE A 114 10.62 13.75 8.69
N PRO A 115 10.69 15.10 8.73
CA PRO A 115 10.88 15.80 9.98
C PRO A 115 9.70 15.52 10.93
N ASN A 116 10.01 15.11 12.17
CA ASN A 116 9.02 14.81 13.21
C ASN A 116 8.01 13.70 12.86
N ARG A 117 8.32 12.83 11.89
CA ARG A 117 7.43 11.72 11.55
C ARG A 117 7.38 10.70 12.70
N PRO A 118 6.18 10.28 13.16
CA PRO A 118 6.07 9.26 14.18
C PRO A 118 6.65 7.92 13.69
N ARG A 119 7.34 7.20 14.57
CA ARG A 119 7.79 5.83 14.29
C ARG A 119 6.60 4.93 14.01
N THR A 120 6.78 4.02 13.05
CA THR A 120 5.84 2.94 12.77
C THR A 120 6.22 1.70 13.58
N SER A 121 5.22 0.88 13.85
CA SER A 121 5.39 -0.42 14.48
C SER A 121 5.89 -1.44 13.45
N LYS A 122 6.80 -2.32 13.90
CA LYS A 122 7.34 -3.38 13.06
C LYS A 122 6.25 -4.31 12.51
N GLU A 123 5.19 -4.54 13.28
CA GLU A 123 4.06 -5.36 12.85
C GLU A 123 3.35 -4.77 11.64
N VAL A 124 3.14 -3.44 11.61
CA VAL A 124 2.53 -2.79 10.45
C VAL A 124 3.48 -2.79 9.26
N ASP A 125 4.78 -2.61 9.47
CA ASP A 125 5.77 -2.76 8.38
C ASP A 125 5.65 -4.16 7.73
N GLU A 126 5.60 -5.22 8.53
CA GLU A 126 5.45 -6.61 8.05
C GLU A 126 4.11 -6.84 7.31
N GLN A 127 3.02 -6.19 7.75
CA GLN A 127 1.73 -6.25 7.07
C GLN A 127 1.80 -5.62 5.67
N PHE A 128 2.46 -4.47 5.53
CA PHE A 128 2.63 -3.80 4.24
C PHE A 128 3.61 -4.55 3.32
N GLU A 129 4.65 -5.18 3.86
CA GLU A 129 5.54 -6.08 3.10
C GLU A 129 4.75 -7.26 2.52
N LYS A 130 3.86 -7.86 3.32
CA LYS A 130 2.95 -8.94 2.90
C LYS A 130 1.72 -8.44 2.13
N LYS A 131 1.64 -7.17 1.77
CA LYS A 131 0.52 -6.59 1.00
C LYS A 131 -0.86 -6.73 1.66
N VAL A 132 -0.92 -6.89 2.98
CA VAL A 132 -2.18 -7.01 3.75
C VAL A 132 -3.16 -5.84 3.50
N PRO A 133 -2.73 -4.57 3.32
CA PRO A 133 -3.68 -3.50 2.98
C PRO A 133 -4.55 -3.79 1.75
N TYR A 134 -4.02 -4.51 0.76
CA TYR A 134 -4.78 -4.91 -0.42
C TYR A 134 -5.89 -5.93 -0.13
N ASN A 135 -5.80 -6.67 0.98
CA ASN A 135 -6.86 -7.58 1.44
C ASN A 135 -8.13 -6.83 1.84
N TYR A 136 -7.97 -5.66 2.47
CA TYR A 136 -9.09 -4.78 2.79
C TYR A 136 -9.52 -3.97 1.57
N LEU A 137 -8.56 -3.40 0.85
CA LEU A 137 -8.82 -2.51 -0.28
C LEU A 137 -9.60 -3.19 -1.41
N GLN A 138 -9.32 -4.46 -1.70
CA GLN A 138 -10.09 -5.22 -2.71
C GLN A 138 -11.59 -5.26 -2.39
N LEU A 139 -11.97 -5.47 -1.13
CA LEU A 139 -13.38 -5.50 -0.76
C LEU A 139 -13.97 -4.09 -0.77
N CYS A 140 -13.21 -3.08 -0.35
CA CYS A 140 -13.66 -1.69 -0.41
C CYS A 140 -13.95 -1.24 -1.84
N HIS A 141 -13.07 -1.55 -2.80
CA HIS A 141 -13.32 -1.32 -4.23
C HIS A 141 -14.53 -2.11 -4.74
N PHE A 142 -14.65 -3.38 -4.35
CA PHE A 142 -15.79 -4.20 -4.75
C PHE A 142 -17.12 -3.59 -4.27
N LYS A 143 -17.17 -3.09 -3.03
CA LYS A 143 -18.36 -2.45 -2.44
C LYS A 143 -18.72 -1.11 -3.06
N VAL A 144 -17.78 -0.44 -3.74
CA VAL A 144 -18.05 0.78 -4.53
C VAL A 144 -18.12 0.51 -6.04
N GLU A 145 -18.27 -0.76 -6.44
CA GLU A 145 -18.43 -1.21 -7.83
C GLU A 145 -17.23 -0.95 -8.75
N GLU A 146 -16.03 -0.78 -8.19
CA GLU A 146 -14.77 -0.63 -8.93
C GLU A 146 -14.11 -2.01 -9.15
N LEU A 147 -14.76 -2.85 -9.96
CA LEU A 147 -14.43 -4.28 -10.11
C LEU A 147 -12.99 -4.54 -10.60
N GLU A 148 -12.49 -3.81 -11.60
CA GLU A 148 -11.12 -4.01 -12.09
C GLU A 148 -10.06 -3.65 -11.03
N LYS A 149 -10.34 -2.64 -10.19
CA LYS A 149 -9.46 -2.29 -9.08
C LYS A 149 -9.51 -3.33 -7.98
N ALA A 150 -10.70 -3.83 -7.65
CA ALA A 150 -10.88 -4.93 -6.70
C ALA A 150 -10.07 -6.17 -7.11
N ALA A 151 -10.20 -6.58 -8.38
CA ALA A 151 -9.42 -7.68 -8.96
C ALA A 151 -7.90 -7.39 -8.93
N SER A 152 -7.47 -6.16 -9.22
CA SER A 152 -6.04 -5.79 -9.21
C SER A 152 -5.46 -5.83 -7.80
N CYS A 153 -6.25 -5.44 -6.79
CA CYS A 153 -5.86 -5.53 -5.38
C CYS A 153 -5.77 -6.99 -4.93
N ALA A 154 -6.77 -7.82 -5.25
CA ALA A 154 -6.76 -9.25 -4.94
C ALA A 154 -5.56 -9.97 -5.60
N TYR A 155 -5.29 -9.66 -6.86
CA TYR A 155 -4.13 -10.18 -7.59
C TYR A 155 -2.81 -9.73 -6.95
N THR A 156 -2.69 -8.45 -6.60
CA THR A 156 -1.51 -7.89 -5.91
C THR A 156 -1.24 -8.58 -4.58
N PHE A 157 -2.29 -8.85 -3.79
CA PHE A 157 -2.17 -9.61 -2.55
C PHE A 157 -1.69 -11.05 -2.77
N LEU A 158 -2.25 -11.75 -3.76
CA LEU A 158 -1.93 -13.16 -4.04
C LEU A 158 -0.52 -13.38 -4.55
N ILE A 159 0.10 -12.40 -5.22
CA ILE A 159 1.53 -12.48 -5.61
C ILE A 159 2.41 -12.71 -4.38
N HIS A 160 2.07 -12.10 -3.24
CA HIS A 160 2.84 -12.20 -1.99
C HIS A 160 2.29 -13.28 -1.05
N ASN A 161 1.05 -13.71 -1.24
CA ASN A 161 0.35 -14.67 -0.37
C ASN A 161 -0.34 -15.76 -1.21
N PRO A 162 0.40 -16.58 -1.97
CA PRO A 162 -0.18 -17.48 -2.96
C PRO A 162 -1.07 -18.58 -2.37
N GLY A 163 -0.90 -18.92 -1.08
CA GLY A 163 -1.72 -19.92 -0.39
C GLY A 163 -3.02 -19.41 0.24
N HIS A 164 -3.38 -18.15 0.05
CA HIS A 164 -4.55 -17.56 0.70
C HIS A 164 -5.86 -17.89 -0.03
N GLU A 165 -6.48 -19.01 0.34
CA GLU A 165 -7.66 -19.59 -0.32
C GLU A 165 -8.82 -18.59 -0.51
N VAL A 166 -9.18 -17.84 0.53
CA VAL A 166 -10.27 -16.84 0.45
C VAL A 166 -10.00 -15.80 -0.64
N MET A 167 -8.74 -15.38 -0.81
CA MET A 167 -8.42 -14.37 -1.82
C MET A 167 -8.39 -14.96 -3.22
N GLN A 168 -8.01 -16.24 -3.37
CA GLN A 168 -8.11 -16.94 -4.65
C GLN A 168 -9.56 -17.01 -5.10
N THR A 169 -10.48 -17.37 -4.20
CA THR A 169 -11.92 -17.39 -4.47
C THR A 169 -12.45 -16.01 -4.83
N ASN A 170 -12.06 -14.96 -4.09
CA ASN A 170 -12.46 -13.58 -4.41
C ASN A 170 -11.98 -13.16 -5.80
N LEU A 171 -10.71 -13.41 -6.14
CA LEU A 171 -10.17 -13.06 -7.45
C LEU A 171 -10.89 -13.83 -8.58
N GLN A 172 -11.13 -15.12 -8.40
CA GLN A 172 -11.88 -15.93 -9.37
C GLN A 172 -13.31 -15.37 -9.57
N TYR A 173 -13.96 -15.00 -8.47
CA TYR A 173 -15.29 -14.39 -8.50
C TYR A 173 -15.28 -13.06 -9.28
N TYR A 174 -14.34 -12.15 -8.98
CA TYR A 174 -14.24 -10.87 -9.70
C TYR A 174 -13.99 -11.07 -11.20
N MET A 175 -13.12 -12.01 -11.56
CA MET A 175 -12.79 -12.33 -12.96
C MET A 175 -13.94 -12.99 -13.73
N ALA A 176 -14.92 -13.58 -13.04
CA ALA A 176 -16.08 -14.21 -13.66
C ALA A 176 -17.22 -13.23 -13.95
N ILE A 177 -17.15 -11.98 -13.45
CA ILE A 177 -18.18 -10.97 -13.71
C ILE A 177 -18.09 -10.51 -15.17
N PRO A 178 -19.16 -10.63 -15.99
CA PRO A 178 -19.10 -10.35 -17.43
C PRO A 178 -18.61 -8.94 -17.80
N ASP A 179 -18.84 -7.96 -16.93
CA ASP A 179 -18.49 -6.56 -17.16
C ASP A 179 -17.00 -6.25 -16.89
N ILE A 180 -16.23 -7.20 -16.35
CA ILE A 180 -14.82 -6.96 -16.02
C ILE A 180 -13.93 -7.02 -17.27
N LYS A 181 -13.10 -6.00 -17.43
CA LYS A 181 -12.05 -5.95 -18.45
C LYS A 181 -10.78 -6.59 -17.89
N VAL A 182 -10.65 -7.91 -18.09
CA VAL A 182 -9.53 -8.73 -17.56
C VAL A 182 -8.15 -8.16 -17.95
N ASP A 183 -8.05 -7.54 -19.13
CA ASP A 183 -6.84 -6.87 -19.64
C ASP A 183 -6.40 -5.66 -18.79
N LYS A 184 -7.32 -5.06 -18.02
CA LYS A 184 -7.00 -3.95 -17.11
C LYS A 184 -6.52 -4.38 -15.74
N VAL A 185 -6.72 -5.65 -15.38
CA VAL A 185 -6.29 -6.14 -14.08
C VAL A 185 -4.76 -6.30 -14.12
N ARG A 186 -4.07 -5.80 -13.09
CA ARG A 186 -2.60 -5.74 -13.07
C ARG A 186 -2.04 -5.80 -11.67
N TYR A 187 -0.76 -6.13 -11.57
CA TYR A 187 0.00 -5.93 -10.33
C TYR A 187 0.17 -4.43 -10.07
N LEU A 188 -0.14 -4.00 -8.84
CA LEU A 188 -0.19 -2.58 -8.47
C LEU A 188 1.13 -2.02 -7.93
N GLU A 189 2.11 -2.88 -7.60
CA GLU A 189 3.45 -2.44 -7.16
C GLU A 189 4.60 -3.02 -8.00
N PRO A 190 4.57 -2.91 -9.35
CA PRO A 190 5.67 -3.42 -10.17
C PRO A 190 6.96 -2.66 -9.83
N LYS A 191 8.04 -3.42 -9.61
CA LYS A 191 9.40 -2.83 -9.59
C LYS A 191 9.82 -2.53 -11.02
N ASP A 192 10.75 -1.59 -11.22
CA ASP A 192 11.20 -1.15 -12.55
C ASP A 192 11.65 -2.29 -13.49
N TYR A 193 12.06 -3.44 -12.93
CA TYR A 193 12.48 -4.62 -13.67
C TYR A 193 11.40 -5.71 -13.82
N GLN A 194 10.19 -5.51 -13.27
CA GLN A 194 9.09 -6.48 -13.25
C GLN A 194 7.88 -5.95 -14.01
N VAL A 195 7.75 -6.31 -15.28
CA VAL A 195 6.48 -6.17 -16.01
C VAL A 195 5.73 -7.51 -15.89
N LEU A 196 4.96 -7.69 -14.81
CA LEU A 196 4.06 -8.84 -14.67
C LEU A 196 2.68 -8.49 -15.21
N SER A 197 2.35 -9.05 -16.39
CA SER A 197 0.97 -9.16 -16.88
C SER A 197 0.35 -10.48 -16.42
N ILE A 198 -0.96 -10.46 -16.15
CA ILE A 198 -1.77 -11.58 -15.63
C ILE A 198 -1.58 -12.96 -16.31
N PRO A 199 -1.32 -13.08 -17.63
CA PRO A 199 -1.20 -14.39 -18.24
C PRO A 199 -0.14 -15.29 -17.59
N SER A 200 0.87 -14.72 -16.95
CA SER A 200 2.01 -15.49 -16.43
C SER A 200 1.72 -16.26 -15.13
N LEU A 201 0.74 -15.85 -14.31
CA LEU A 201 0.50 -16.50 -13.00
C LEU A 201 -0.64 -17.54 -13.04
N ILE A 202 -1.68 -17.31 -13.84
CA ILE A 202 -2.80 -18.27 -13.98
C ILE A 202 -2.30 -19.58 -14.60
N ILE A 203 -1.34 -19.50 -15.54
CA ILE A 203 -0.75 -20.69 -16.18
C ILE A 203 0.06 -21.54 -15.18
N VAL A 204 0.75 -20.93 -14.21
CA VAL A 204 1.54 -21.68 -13.22
C VAL A 204 0.64 -22.43 -12.23
N HIS A 205 -0.52 -21.88 -11.89
CA HIS A 205 -1.49 -22.57 -11.03
C HIS A 205 -2.46 -23.50 -11.76
N HIS A 206 -2.74 -23.30 -13.06
CA HIS A 206 -3.54 -24.25 -13.83
C HIS A 206 -2.88 -25.63 -13.98
N ASN A 207 -1.55 -25.71 -14.00
CA ASN A 207 -0.84 -26.98 -13.97
C ASN A 207 -0.91 -27.73 -12.62
N ARG A 208 -1.46 -27.10 -11.57
CA ARG A 208 -1.68 -27.74 -10.25
C ARG A 208 -3.15 -28.03 -9.95
N LEU A 209 -4.08 -27.45 -10.71
CA LEU A 209 -5.54 -27.60 -10.52
C LEU A 209 -6.19 -28.63 -11.46
N ALA A 210 -5.44 -29.24 -12.39
CA ALA A 210 -5.94 -30.31 -13.27
C ALA A 210 -6.20 -31.66 -12.54
N CYS A 211 -5.87 -31.77 -11.26
CA CYS A 211 -6.02 -32.98 -10.47
C CYS A 211 -6.87 -32.75 -9.21
N MET A 212 -8.10 -32.27 -9.33
CA MET A 212 -9.15 -32.55 -8.34
C MET A 212 -10.50 -32.33 -9.00
N GLY A 213 -11.05 -33.42 -9.54
CA GLY A 213 -12.36 -33.45 -10.14
C GLY A 213 -13.48 -33.30 -9.11
N THR A 214 -14.59 -32.78 -9.62
CA THR A 214 -15.98 -33.04 -9.23
C THR A 214 -16.49 -32.57 -7.86
N ASN A 215 -17.49 -31.68 -7.96
CA ASN A 215 -18.65 -31.50 -7.07
C ASN A 215 -18.40 -31.10 -5.61
N VAL A 216 -18.59 -29.81 -5.32
CA VAL A 216 -19.21 -29.39 -4.05
C VAL A 216 -20.16 -28.20 -4.31
N VAL A 217 -21.45 -28.48 -4.13
CA VAL A 217 -22.58 -27.56 -3.95
C VAL A 217 -22.46 -26.86 -2.59
N TYR A 218 -23.11 -25.69 -2.42
CA TYR A 218 -23.82 -25.15 -1.22
C TYR A 218 -23.64 -23.61 -1.16
N GLN A 219 -24.67 -22.83 -1.48
CA GLN A 219 -25.80 -22.34 -0.64
C GLN A 219 -25.43 -21.21 0.35
N HIS A 220 -25.94 -20.02 0.02
CA HIS A 220 -26.50 -18.93 0.83
C HIS A 220 -26.22 -18.82 2.33
N GLU A 221 -26.02 -17.59 2.80
CA GLU A 221 -26.99 -16.93 3.69
C GLU A 221 -26.85 -15.39 3.71
N SER A 222 -28.03 -14.76 3.64
CA SER A 222 -28.51 -13.39 3.94
C SER A 222 -27.53 -12.25 4.22
#